data_AF-A0A1Y2VZ09-F1
#
_entry.id   AF-A0A1Y2VZ09-F1
#
_cell.length_a   1.000
_cell.length_b   1.000
_cell.length_c   1.000
_cell.angle_alpha   90.00
_cell.angle_beta   90.00
_cell.angle_gamma   90.00
#
_symmetry.space_group_name_H-M   'P 1'
#
loop_
_entity.id
_entity.type
_entity.pdbx_description
1 polymer ?
#
loop_
_entity_poly.entity_id
_entity_poly.type
_entity_poly.pdbx_seq_one_letter_code
_entity_poly.pdbx_strand_id
1 'polypeptide(L)'
;SQTPLSQHIDKPLRRHEWTARNRTWTRSQLDRERADFFDTRVTGRPEVWQVLKAALEVLWEADTTTAQSIIRAAEVTLPTGDLSNGAYDSLGNYYALPEWIVSDPTNVAEDRPDGKGDTHQRDDDDDLTAEEDTVEEQDEDEAIRRREEKGKGVADIRDMVKVRARLSENLPDVIVSIGPEESVRSLARKIAEESGLLSIKRVRVAYMGKILKENLSLKDQGWKKGHVVNALVFNR
;
A
#
# COMPACT_ATOMS: atom_id res chain seq x y z
N SER A 1 35.41 2.44 -27.27
CA SER A 1 34.37 1.41 -27.43
C SER A 1 33.20 1.78 -26.55
N GLN A 2 32.13 2.37 -27.11
CA GLN A 2 30.93 2.71 -26.35
C GLN A 2 30.19 1.42 -26.02
N THR A 3 30.21 1.07 -24.75
CA THR A 3 29.45 -0.03 -24.19
C THR A 3 27.95 0.20 -24.44
N PRO A 4 27.16 -0.80 -24.87
CA PRO A 4 25.73 -0.62 -25.10
C PRO A 4 25.02 -0.11 -23.83
N LEU A 5 24.08 0.84 -23.98
CA LEU A 5 23.28 1.41 -22.88
C LEU A 5 22.61 0.34 -22.00
N SER A 6 22.34 -0.85 -22.54
CA SER A 6 21.76 -1.99 -21.81
C SER A 6 22.64 -2.50 -20.66
N GLN A 7 23.97 -2.40 -20.77
CA GLN A 7 24.89 -2.87 -19.73
C GLN A 7 24.89 -1.99 -18.46
N HIS A 8 24.32 -0.79 -18.52
CA HIS A 8 24.27 0.12 -17.37
C HIS A 8 22.95 0.06 -16.58
N ILE A 9 21.95 -0.67 -17.09
CA ILE A 9 20.66 -0.83 -16.43
C ILE A 9 20.69 -2.02 -15.48
N ASP A 10 21.25 -3.16 -15.87
CA ASP A 10 21.20 -4.37 -15.05
C ASP A 10 22.34 -4.43 -14.01
N LYS A 11 22.01 -4.58 -12.73
CA LYS A 11 22.98 -4.82 -11.66
C LYS A 11 22.95 -6.28 -11.22
N PRO A 12 24.08 -6.84 -10.77
CA PRO A 12 24.10 -8.20 -10.23
C PRO A 12 23.10 -8.37 -9.08
N LEU A 13 22.41 -9.50 -9.09
CA LEU A 13 21.48 -9.94 -8.07
C LEU A 13 22.19 -9.98 -6.71
N ARG A 14 21.53 -9.41 -5.71
CA ARG A 14 21.95 -9.40 -4.31
C ARG A 14 20.82 -9.95 -3.46
N ARG A 15 21.20 -10.58 -2.35
CA ARG A 15 20.22 -10.98 -1.35
C ARG A 15 19.70 -9.74 -0.64
N HIS A 16 18.39 -9.71 -0.45
CA HIS A 16 17.74 -8.69 0.33
C HIS A 16 17.84 -9.06 1.81
N GLU A 17 18.18 -8.09 2.66
CA GLU A 17 18.21 -8.24 4.10
C GLU A 17 17.33 -7.17 4.73
N TRP A 18 16.41 -7.60 5.60
CA TRP A 18 15.46 -6.69 6.22
C TRP A 18 15.04 -7.19 7.60
N THR A 19 14.52 -6.30 8.43
CA THR A 19 13.99 -6.62 9.77
C THR A 19 12.54 -6.19 9.82
N ALA A 20 11.66 -7.11 10.22
CA ALA A 20 10.24 -6.83 10.31
C ALA A 20 9.94 -5.90 11.50
N ARG A 21 9.23 -4.80 11.24
CA ARG A 21 8.95 -3.76 12.24
C ARG A 21 7.54 -3.83 12.84
N ASN A 22 6.55 -4.19 12.02
CA ASN A 22 5.13 -4.08 12.36
C ASN A 22 4.44 -5.42 12.59
N ARG A 23 5.11 -6.54 12.24
CA ARG A 23 4.58 -7.90 12.31
C ARG A 23 5.72 -8.85 12.66
N THR A 24 5.46 -9.76 13.58
CA THR A 24 6.33 -10.92 13.81
C THR A 24 6.00 -11.98 12.76
N TRP A 25 7.00 -12.40 12.01
CA TRP A 25 6.84 -13.44 11.00
C TRP A 25 7.29 -14.78 11.56
N THR A 26 6.49 -15.81 11.33
CA THR A 26 6.95 -17.20 11.49
C THR A 26 7.22 -17.81 10.12
N ARG A 27 7.96 -18.92 10.09
CA ARG A 27 8.31 -19.57 8.81
C ARG A 27 7.06 -20.07 8.08
N SER A 28 6.15 -20.72 8.80
CA SER A 28 4.88 -21.19 8.24
C SER A 28 4.02 -20.04 7.67
N GLN A 29 4.05 -18.86 8.30
CA GLN A 29 3.34 -17.69 7.77
C GLN A 29 3.96 -17.16 6.47
N LEU A 30 5.30 -17.08 6.40
CA LEU A 30 6.01 -16.64 5.19
C LEU A 30 5.73 -17.57 4.02
N ASP A 31 5.79 -18.88 4.25
CA ASP A 31 5.58 -19.88 3.20
C ASP A 31 4.15 -19.82 2.63
N ARG A 32 3.14 -19.65 3.50
CA ARG A 32 1.75 -19.42 3.07
C ARG A 32 1.60 -18.14 2.25
N GLU A 33 2.14 -17.02 2.73
CA GLU A 33 2.00 -15.74 2.04
C GLU A 33 2.73 -15.71 0.70
N ARG A 34 3.84 -16.44 0.58
CA ARG A 34 4.53 -16.69 -0.69
C ARG A 34 3.66 -17.49 -1.66
N ALA A 35 3.03 -18.56 -1.20
CA ALA A 35 2.13 -19.34 -2.02
C ALA A 35 0.95 -18.49 -2.54
N ASP A 36 0.25 -17.81 -1.64
CA ASP A 36 -0.90 -16.95 -1.96
C ASP A 36 -0.51 -15.80 -2.90
N PHE A 37 0.68 -15.22 -2.68
CA PHE A 37 1.18 -14.13 -3.52
C PHE A 37 1.35 -14.55 -4.98
N PHE A 38 1.87 -15.75 -5.25
CA PHE A 38 2.10 -16.23 -6.61
C PHE A 38 0.85 -16.81 -7.26
N ASP A 39 -0.07 -17.39 -6.49
CA ASP A 39 -1.34 -17.93 -7.00
C ASP A 39 -2.25 -16.82 -7.54
N THR A 40 -2.17 -15.62 -6.96
CA THR A 40 -3.02 -14.48 -7.30
C THR A 40 -2.48 -13.58 -8.43
N ARG A 41 -1.32 -13.89 -9.03
CA ARG A 41 -0.71 -13.05 -10.07
C ARG A 41 -1.41 -13.21 -11.42
N VAL A 42 -2.17 -12.18 -11.80
CA VAL A 42 -2.86 -12.11 -13.10
C VAL A 42 -2.36 -11.00 -14.03
N THR A 43 -1.51 -10.09 -13.52
CA THR A 43 -0.98 -8.96 -14.29
C THR A 43 0.42 -9.24 -14.83
N GLY A 44 0.79 -8.68 -15.98
CA GLY A 44 2.07 -8.97 -16.62
C GLY A 44 2.10 -10.36 -17.29
N ARG A 45 3.28 -10.83 -17.68
CA ARG A 45 3.45 -12.13 -18.34
C ARG A 45 3.56 -13.28 -17.31
N PRO A 46 2.68 -14.31 -17.36
CA PRO A 46 2.72 -15.45 -16.44
C PRO A 46 4.07 -16.16 -16.42
N GLU A 47 4.73 -16.30 -17.57
CA GLU A 47 6.02 -16.97 -17.70
C GLU A 47 7.12 -16.26 -16.91
N VAL A 48 7.09 -14.92 -16.88
CA VAL A 48 8.03 -14.12 -16.10
C VAL A 48 7.76 -14.30 -14.60
N TRP A 49 6.49 -14.40 -14.17
CA TRP A 49 6.18 -14.73 -12.78
C TRP A 49 6.70 -16.10 -12.38
N GLN A 50 6.60 -17.10 -13.25
CA GLN A 50 7.16 -18.44 -12.99
C GLN A 50 8.68 -18.40 -12.87
N VAL A 51 9.37 -17.65 -13.74
CA VAL A 51 10.82 -17.44 -13.64
C VAL A 51 11.19 -16.76 -12.33
N LEU A 52 10.51 -15.67 -11.97
CA LEU A 52 10.78 -14.93 -10.73
C LEU A 52 10.57 -15.82 -9.50
N LYS A 53 9.51 -16.64 -9.50
CA LYS A 53 9.24 -17.63 -8.45
C LYS A 53 10.40 -18.64 -8.35
N ALA A 54 10.78 -19.27 -9.46
CA ALA A 54 11.87 -20.24 -9.49
C ALA A 54 13.21 -19.63 -9.04
N ALA A 55 13.52 -18.41 -9.48
CA ALA A 55 14.72 -17.70 -9.05
C ALA A 55 14.72 -17.42 -7.54
N LEU A 56 13.56 -17.05 -6.97
CA LEU A 56 13.41 -16.81 -5.53
C LEU A 56 13.54 -18.10 -4.71
N GLU A 57 12.95 -19.21 -5.15
CA GLU A 57 13.10 -20.51 -4.50
C GLU A 57 14.57 -20.93 -4.41
N VAL A 58 15.34 -20.75 -5.49
CA VAL A 58 16.79 -20.98 -5.50
C VAL A 58 17.55 -19.98 -4.61
N LEU A 59 17.11 -18.72 -4.59
CA LEU A 59 17.73 -17.68 -3.78
C LEU A 59 17.54 -17.90 -2.27
N TRP A 60 16.41 -18.49 -1.88
CA TRP A 60 16.14 -18.87 -0.48
C TRP A 60 17.09 -19.97 -0.01
N GLU A 61 17.45 -20.92 -0.88
CA GLU A 61 18.47 -21.96 -0.64
C GLU A 61 19.93 -21.43 -0.72
N ALA A 62 20.11 -20.12 -0.74
CA ALA A 62 21.40 -19.44 -0.76
C ALA A 62 22.25 -19.56 -2.03
N ASP A 63 21.66 -20.00 -3.14
CA ASP A 63 22.35 -20.04 -4.44
C ASP A 63 22.04 -18.80 -5.30
N THR A 64 22.75 -17.71 -5.01
CA THR A 64 22.60 -16.46 -5.78
C THR A 64 23.07 -16.59 -7.23
N THR A 65 24.02 -17.49 -7.50
CA THR A 65 24.60 -17.65 -8.85
C THR A 65 23.62 -18.33 -9.80
N THR A 66 22.96 -19.40 -9.33
CA THR A 66 21.92 -20.08 -10.10
C THR A 66 20.70 -19.19 -10.27
N ALA A 67 20.26 -18.50 -9.22
CA ALA A 67 19.16 -17.53 -9.30
C ALA A 67 19.44 -16.41 -10.33
N GLN A 68 20.65 -15.85 -10.32
CA GLN A 68 21.08 -14.84 -11.30
C GLN A 68 21.03 -15.38 -12.74
N SER A 69 21.40 -16.65 -12.93
CA SER A 69 21.37 -17.30 -14.25
C SER A 69 19.94 -17.49 -14.77
N ILE A 70 19.01 -17.87 -13.89
CA ILE A 70 17.57 -17.98 -14.20
C ILE A 70 17.02 -16.61 -14.65
N ILE A 71 17.28 -15.56 -13.88
CA ILE A 71 16.82 -14.18 -14.18
C ILE A 71 17.34 -13.71 -15.54
N ARG A 72 18.64 -13.93 -15.82
CA ARG A 72 19.25 -13.52 -17.10
C ARG A 72 18.72 -14.32 -18.29
N ALA A 73 18.50 -15.62 -18.12
CA ALA A 73 17.97 -16.46 -19.19
C ALA A 73 16.57 -16.03 -19.65
N ALA A 74 15.80 -15.41 -18.75
CA ALA A 74 14.47 -14.87 -19.04
C ALA A 74 14.48 -13.40 -19.49
N GLU A 75 15.66 -12.81 -19.72
CA GLU A 75 15.81 -11.40 -20.09
C GLU A 75 15.15 -10.44 -19.07
N VAL A 76 15.14 -10.84 -17.81
CA VAL A 76 14.69 -9.99 -16.70
C VAL A 76 15.87 -9.16 -16.20
N THR A 77 15.63 -7.88 -15.96
CA THR A 77 16.64 -6.90 -15.53
C THR A 77 16.32 -6.34 -14.15
N LEU A 78 17.37 -6.08 -13.36
CA LEU A 78 17.31 -5.58 -11.99
C LEU A 78 18.13 -4.28 -11.86
N PRO A 79 17.51 -3.09 -11.98
CA PRO A 79 18.21 -1.82 -11.87
C PRO A 79 18.99 -1.58 -10.57
N THR A 80 18.51 -2.16 -9.48
CA THR A 80 19.14 -2.07 -8.16
C THR A 80 19.97 -3.32 -7.83
N GLY A 81 19.70 -4.44 -8.51
CA GLY A 81 20.18 -5.77 -8.15
C GLY A 81 19.38 -6.42 -7.02
N ASP A 82 18.37 -5.76 -6.48
CA ASP A 82 17.55 -6.24 -5.37
C ASP A 82 16.11 -6.43 -5.84
N LEU A 83 15.62 -7.68 -5.77
CA LEU A 83 14.27 -8.05 -6.20
C LEU A 83 13.18 -7.31 -5.41
N SER A 84 13.44 -6.85 -4.19
CA SER A 84 12.47 -6.08 -3.39
C SER A 84 12.16 -4.71 -4.00
N ASN A 85 13.05 -4.20 -4.87
CA ASN A 85 12.81 -2.98 -5.64
C ASN A 85 12.14 -3.25 -7.00
N GLY A 86 11.74 -4.50 -7.22
CA GLY A 86 11.07 -4.99 -8.41
C GLY A 86 12.00 -5.31 -9.57
N ALA A 87 11.42 -5.96 -10.57
CA ALA A 87 12.11 -6.44 -11.76
C ALA A 87 11.42 -5.96 -13.04
N TYR A 88 12.17 -5.93 -14.14
CA TYR A 88 11.65 -5.51 -15.45
C TYR A 88 11.93 -6.58 -16.49
N ASP A 89 10.95 -6.90 -17.32
CA ASP A 89 11.15 -7.81 -18.45
C ASP A 89 11.64 -7.08 -19.71
N SER A 90 11.95 -7.85 -20.77
CA SER A 90 12.41 -7.31 -22.05
C SER A 90 11.43 -6.38 -22.78
N LEU A 91 10.14 -6.38 -22.40
CA LEU A 91 9.13 -5.47 -22.94
C LEU A 91 8.90 -4.24 -22.05
N GLY A 92 9.60 -4.14 -20.91
CA GLY A 92 9.49 -3.07 -19.95
C GLY A 92 8.34 -3.22 -18.94
N ASN A 93 7.71 -4.40 -18.85
CA ASN A 93 6.72 -4.66 -17.80
C ASN A 93 7.41 -4.70 -16.44
N TYR A 94 6.79 -4.08 -15.43
CA TYR A 94 7.32 -4.01 -14.06
C TYR A 94 6.66 -5.04 -13.14
N TYR A 95 7.48 -5.75 -12.38
CA TYR A 95 7.11 -6.82 -11.47
C TYR A 95 7.49 -6.42 -10.04
N ALA A 96 6.50 -6.01 -9.25
CA ALA A 96 6.72 -5.62 -7.85
C ALA A 96 6.73 -6.85 -6.93
N LEU A 97 7.79 -6.99 -6.12
CA LEU A 97 7.95 -8.06 -5.13
C LEU A 97 8.14 -7.46 -3.74
N PRO A 98 7.21 -7.69 -2.79
CA PRO A 98 7.39 -7.26 -1.40
C PRO A 98 8.55 -7.97 -0.69
N GLU A 99 9.12 -7.34 0.35
CA GLU A 99 10.30 -7.82 1.08
C GLU A 99 10.13 -9.26 1.60
N TRP A 100 8.95 -9.59 2.15
CA TRP A 100 8.63 -10.93 2.70
C TRP A 100 8.50 -12.02 1.64
N ILE A 101 8.20 -11.63 0.41
CA ILE A 101 8.24 -12.53 -0.75
C ILE A 101 9.68 -12.76 -1.17
N VAL A 102 10.53 -11.75 -1.12
CA VAL A 102 11.91 -11.85 -1.59
C VAL A 102 12.81 -12.62 -0.62
N SER A 103 12.67 -12.40 0.69
CA SER A 103 13.55 -13.00 1.71
C SER A 103 12.89 -13.05 3.08
N ASP A 104 13.40 -13.93 3.95
CA ASP A 104 13.01 -13.95 5.36
C ASP A 104 13.58 -12.72 6.09
N PRO A 105 12.84 -12.12 7.04
CA PRO A 105 13.37 -11.07 7.88
C PRO A 105 14.41 -11.62 8.86
N THR A 106 15.31 -10.77 9.36
CA THR A 106 16.34 -11.17 10.34
C THR A 106 15.77 -11.57 11.72
N ASN A 107 14.49 -11.27 11.98
CA ASN A 107 13.80 -11.51 13.24
C ASN A 107 12.59 -12.46 13.08
N VAL A 108 12.73 -13.53 12.28
CA VAL A 108 11.73 -14.61 12.22
C VAL A 108 11.62 -15.28 13.58
N ALA A 109 10.39 -15.46 14.05
CA ALA A 109 10.07 -16.20 15.26
C ALA A 109 9.85 -17.69 14.95
N GLU A 110 10.13 -18.55 15.92
CA GLU A 110 9.85 -19.98 15.83
C GLU A 110 8.35 -20.25 15.73
N ASP A 111 7.99 -21.25 14.92
CA ASP A 111 6.64 -21.78 14.89
C ASP A 111 6.35 -22.47 16.23
N ARG A 112 5.47 -21.89 17.04
CA ARG A 112 5.02 -22.53 18.28
C ARG A 112 3.98 -23.60 17.92
N PRO A 113 4.13 -24.85 18.41
CA PRO A 113 3.13 -25.88 18.19
C PRO A 113 1.85 -25.56 18.97
N ASP A 114 0.82 -25.20 18.21
CA ASP A 114 -0.62 -25.18 18.46
C ASP A 114 -1.18 -24.79 19.84
N GLY A 115 -1.83 -23.63 19.85
CA GLY A 115 -2.88 -23.27 20.80
C GLY A 115 -4.04 -22.58 20.09
N LYS A 116 -4.84 -23.37 19.35
CA LYS A 116 -6.14 -23.04 18.73
C LYS A 116 -6.14 -21.92 17.66
N GLY A 117 -6.76 -22.24 16.53
CA GLY A 117 -7.00 -21.32 15.44
C GLY A 117 -7.75 -20.08 15.90
N ASP A 118 -7.28 -18.92 15.44
CA ASP A 118 -8.04 -17.68 15.52
C ASP A 118 -9.12 -17.76 14.43
N THR A 119 -10.21 -18.44 14.77
CA THR A 119 -11.48 -18.33 14.08
C THR A 119 -11.84 -16.86 14.03
N HIS A 120 -11.94 -16.33 12.81
CA HIS A 120 -12.73 -15.14 12.54
C HIS A 120 -14.04 -15.23 13.33
N GLN A 121 -14.17 -14.36 14.33
CA GLN A 121 -15.41 -14.14 15.05
C GLN A 121 -16.38 -13.52 14.04
N ARG A 122 -17.24 -14.38 13.49
CA ARG A 122 -18.54 -13.97 12.96
C ARG A 122 -19.46 -13.95 14.16
N ASP A 123 -19.90 -12.77 14.55
CA ASP A 123 -21.09 -12.63 15.36
C ASP A 123 -22.16 -12.03 14.43
N ASP A 124 -23.01 -12.92 13.91
CA ASP A 124 -24.36 -12.63 13.43
C ASP A 124 -25.29 -12.82 14.64
N ASP A 125 -25.98 -11.75 15.06
CA ASP A 125 -27.27 -11.68 15.78
C ASP A 125 -27.49 -10.19 16.12
N ASP A 126 -28.65 -9.57 16.13
CA ASP A 126 -30.03 -9.90 15.78
C ASP A 126 -30.76 -8.55 15.80
N ASP A 127 -31.90 -8.51 15.13
CA ASP A 127 -33.07 -7.71 15.43
C ASP A 127 -33.12 -6.18 15.22
N LEU A 128 -34.32 -5.79 14.75
CA LEU A 128 -34.79 -4.51 14.26
C LEU A 128 -35.40 -3.66 15.40
N THR A 129 -35.92 -2.48 15.00
CA THR A 129 -36.83 -1.55 15.70
C THR A 129 -36.11 -0.41 16.46
N ALA A 130 -36.23 0.88 16.08
CA ALA A 130 -37.35 1.81 15.90
C ALA A 130 -37.42 2.81 17.08
N GLU A 131 -37.25 4.11 16.77
CA GLU A 131 -37.80 5.29 17.47
C GLU A 131 -37.24 5.56 18.90
N GLU A 132 -37.14 6.77 19.48
CA GLU A 132 -37.31 8.18 19.14
C GLU A 132 -36.53 8.96 20.24
N ASP A 133 -36.04 10.16 19.90
CA ASP A 133 -35.96 11.38 20.72
C ASP A 133 -35.49 11.44 22.20
N THR A 134 -34.55 12.38 22.43
CA THR A 134 -34.58 13.53 23.39
C THR A 134 -33.28 13.82 24.18
N VAL A 135 -32.60 14.90 23.75
CA VAL A 135 -31.95 16.04 24.45
C VAL A 135 -31.18 15.85 25.79
N GLU A 136 -29.86 16.10 25.78
CA GLU A 136 -29.10 17.28 26.33
C GLU A 136 -28.72 17.12 27.83
N GLU A 137 -27.51 17.42 28.32
CA GLU A 137 -26.65 18.62 28.23
C GLU A 137 -25.14 18.25 28.37
N GLN A 138 -24.25 18.78 27.51
CA GLN A 138 -23.27 19.89 27.73
C GLN A 138 -22.19 19.55 28.78
N ASP A 139 -20.88 19.64 28.53
CA ASP A 139 -20.08 20.86 28.32
C ASP A 139 -18.60 20.37 28.33
N GLU A 140 -17.75 20.48 27.31
CA GLU A 140 -16.92 21.63 26.97
C GLU A 140 -15.97 21.16 25.84
N ASP A 141 -16.36 21.25 24.57
CA ASP A 141 -15.42 21.16 23.44
C ASP A 141 -15.98 21.80 22.15
N GLU A 142 -16.90 22.76 22.35
CA GLU A 142 -17.69 23.40 21.30
C GLU A 142 -17.17 24.78 20.86
N ALA A 143 -15.91 25.12 21.16
CA ALA A 143 -15.36 26.44 20.80
C ALA A 143 -14.55 26.46 19.49
N ILE A 144 -14.29 25.31 18.85
CA ILE A 144 -13.52 25.24 17.58
C ILE A 144 -14.38 24.73 16.39
N ARG A 145 -15.64 24.36 16.63
CA ARG A 145 -16.56 23.87 15.57
C ARG A 145 -17.44 24.96 14.94
N ARG A 146 -17.30 26.22 15.34
CA ARG A 146 -18.16 27.34 14.87
C ARG A 146 -17.43 28.41 14.05
N ARG A 147 -16.46 28.04 13.19
CA ARG A 147 -15.87 29.01 12.24
C ARG A 147 -15.56 28.54 10.81
N GLU A 148 -16.17 27.45 10.33
CA GLU A 148 -16.17 27.16 8.88
C GLU A 148 -17.57 26.81 8.32
N GLU A 149 -18.66 27.03 9.08
CA GLU A 149 -20.06 26.94 8.60
C GLU A 149 -20.60 28.25 7.99
N LYS A 150 -19.75 29.07 7.36
CA LYS A 150 -20.22 30.21 6.54
C LYS A 150 -19.53 30.20 5.18
N GLY A 151 -19.97 29.25 4.37
CA GLY A 151 -19.57 29.08 2.99
C GLY A 151 -20.26 27.88 2.36
N LYS A 152 -21.58 27.75 2.55
CA LYS A 152 -22.42 26.73 1.92
C LYS A 152 -22.58 27.07 0.43
N GLY A 153 -21.49 26.94 -0.33
CA GLY A 153 -21.57 26.73 -1.76
C GLY A 153 -22.07 25.31 -1.95
N VAL A 154 -23.31 25.16 -2.39
CA VAL A 154 -23.83 23.88 -2.89
C VAL A 154 -22.93 23.48 -4.05
N ALA A 155 -21.87 22.71 -3.77
CA ALA A 155 -21.08 22.09 -4.81
C ALA A 155 -22.00 21.05 -5.46
N ASP A 156 -22.42 21.35 -6.68
CA ASP A 156 -23.27 20.51 -7.51
C ASP A 156 -22.67 19.10 -7.51
N ILE A 157 -23.48 18.06 -7.23
CA ILE A 157 -23.05 16.65 -7.21
C ILE A 157 -22.31 16.28 -8.50
N ARG A 158 -22.60 17.00 -9.58
CA ARG A 158 -22.00 16.88 -10.92
C ARG A 158 -20.48 17.13 -10.97
N ASP A 159 -19.92 17.91 -10.03
CA ASP A 159 -18.51 18.33 -10.07
C ASP A 159 -17.61 17.57 -9.08
N MET A 160 -18.17 16.64 -8.30
CA MET A 160 -17.38 15.82 -7.38
C MET A 160 -16.41 14.92 -8.16
N VAL A 161 -15.15 14.90 -7.74
CA VAL A 161 -14.12 14.07 -8.35
C VAL A 161 -13.77 12.92 -7.42
N LYS A 162 -13.77 11.69 -7.95
CA LYS A 162 -13.27 10.50 -7.26
C LYS A 162 -11.75 10.50 -7.29
N VAL A 163 -11.15 10.52 -6.11
CA VAL A 163 -9.70 10.49 -5.90
C VAL A 163 -9.34 9.16 -5.28
N ARG A 164 -8.43 8.43 -5.93
CA ARG A 164 -7.86 7.20 -5.38
C ARG A 164 -6.68 7.58 -4.51
N ALA A 165 -6.76 7.25 -3.23
CA ALA A 165 -5.74 7.47 -2.23
C ALA A 165 -5.09 6.13 -1.85
N ARG A 166 -3.79 6.02 -2.07
CA ARG A 166 -2.99 4.88 -1.63
C ARG A 166 -2.45 5.11 -0.24
N LEU A 167 -2.85 4.30 0.71
CA LEU A 167 -2.35 4.41 2.09
C LEU A 167 -0.92 3.87 2.19
N SER A 168 -0.14 4.45 3.10
CA SER A 168 1.17 3.92 3.47
C SER A 168 1.10 2.78 4.49
N GLU A 169 -0.06 2.60 5.12
CA GLU A 169 -0.41 1.37 5.82
C GLU A 169 -0.74 0.32 4.75
N ASN A 170 -0.52 -0.97 5.00
CA ASN A 170 -0.88 -2.08 4.08
C ASN A 170 -2.41 -2.26 3.96
N LEU A 171 -3.12 -1.17 3.74
CA LEU A 171 -4.56 -1.10 3.54
C LEU A 171 -4.85 -0.95 2.04
N PRO A 172 -6.03 -1.43 1.58
CA PRO A 172 -6.50 -1.18 0.22
C PRO A 172 -6.51 0.32 -0.12
N ASP A 173 -6.36 0.64 -1.40
CA ASP A 173 -6.52 2.01 -1.87
C ASP A 173 -7.96 2.49 -1.58
N VAL A 174 -8.08 3.65 -0.95
CA VAL A 174 -9.37 4.24 -0.60
C VAL A 174 -9.80 5.22 -1.68
N ILE A 175 -11.07 5.18 -2.08
CA ILE A 175 -11.62 6.08 -3.11
C ILE A 175 -12.51 7.10 -2.41
N VAL A 176 -12.07 8.35 -2.38
CA VAL A 176 -12.79 9.45 -1.74
C VAL A 176 -13.35 10.40 -2.80
N SER A 177 -14.58 10.88 -2.59
CA SER A 177 -15.18 11.91 -3.44
C SER A 177 -14.94 13.30 -2.84
N ILE A 178 -14.35 14.20 -3.63
CA ILE A 178 -13.98 15.55 -3.20
C ILE A 178 -14.34 16.57 -4.28
N GLY A 179 -14.90 17.71 -3.87
CA GLY A 179 -15.13 18.85 -4.76
C GLY A 179 -13.82 19.49 -5.26
N PRO A 180 -13.83 20.19 -6.40
CA PRO A 180 -12.63 20.77 -7.00
C PRO A 180 -11.94 21.83 -6.14
N GLU A 181 -12.71 22.54 -5.31
CA GLU A 181 -12.23 23.61 -4.42
C GLU A 181 -12.05 23.14 -2.96
N GLU A 182 -12.34 21.87 -2.66
CA GLU A 182 -12.13 21.33 -1.31
C GLU A 182 -10.64 21.16 -1.01
N SER A 183 -10.27 21.46 0.23
CA SER A 183 -8.88 21.44 0.69
C SER A 183 -8.33 20.02 0.87
N VAL A 184 -7.01 19.89 0.77
CA VAL A 184 -6.30 18.63 1.08
C VAL A 184 -6.50 18.20 2.53
N ARG A 185 -6.77 19.12 3.46
CA ARG A 185 -7.16 18.76 4.84
C ARG A 185 -8.47 17.98 4.88
N SER A 186 -9.50 18.45 4.17
CA SER A 186 -10.78 17.74 4.07
C SER A 186 -10.60 16.38 3.40
N LEU A 187 -9.75 16.30 2.38
CA LEU A 187 -9.37 15.02 1.76
C LEU A 187 -8.72 14.06 2.76
N ALA A 188 -7.73 14.52 3.52
CA ALA A 188 -7.00 13.70 4.50
C ALA A 188 -7.93 13.16 5.59
N ARG A 189 -8.89 13.99 6.04
CA ARG A 189 -9.92 13.57 7.01
C ARG A 189 -10.85 12.51 6.42
N LYS A 190 -11.40 12.75 5.22
CA LYS A 190 -12.25 11.78 4.52
C LYS A 190 -11.50 10.45 4.26
N ILE A 191 -10.21 10.51 3.89
CA ILE A 191 -9.38 9.31 3.74
C ILE A 191 -9.26 8.57 5.07
N ALA A 192 -9.04 9.27 6.19
CA ALA A 192 -8.93 8.64 7.51
C ALA A 192 -10.25 7.98 7.96
N GLU A 193 -11.38 8.64 7.71
CA GLU A 193 -12.73 8.14 8.02
C GLU A 193 -13.04 6.88 7.18
N GLU A 194 -12.85 6.95 5.86
CA GLU A 194 -13.18 5.87 4.92
C GLU A 194 -12.20 4.68 5.00
N SER A 195 -11.00 4.89 5.53
CA SER A 195 -10.00 3.82 5.74
C SER A 195 -10.17 3.07 7.05
N GLY A 196 -11.08 3.50 7.95
CA GLY A 196 -11.23 2.90 9.27
C GLY A 196 -9.98 3.03 10.14
N LEU A 197 -9.13 4.03 9.88
CA LEU A 197 -7.92 4.25 10.67
C LEU A 197 -8.31 4.67 12.10
N LEU A 198 -7.59 4.12 13.09
CA LEU A 198 -7.76 4.52 14.49
C LEU A 198 -7.60 6.04 14.65
N SER A 199 -8.42 6.66 15.50
CA SER A 199 -8.46 8.13 15.75
C SER A 199 -7.13 8.74 16.23
N ILE A 200 -6.17 7.88 16.62
CA ILE A 200 -4.79 8.23 16.97
C ILE A 200 -3.86 8.37 15.76
N LYS A 201 -4.30 8.11 14.53
CA LYS A 201 -3.45 8.18 13.32
C LYS A 201 -3.73 9.46 12.55
N ARG A 202 -2.68 10.13 12.06
CA ARG A 202 -2.75 11.33 11.21
C ARG A 202 -2.41 11.00 9.77
N VAL A 203 -3.23 11.45 8.83
CA VAL A 203 -3.00 11.29 7.39
C VAL A 203 -2.41 12.59 6.80
N ARG A 204 -1.34 12.47 6.02
CA ARG A 204 -0.80 13.54 5.16
C ARG A 204 -0.83 13.08 3.71
N VAL A 205 -1.28 13.95 2.82
CA VAL A 205 -1.42 13.61 1.39
C VAL A 205 -0.18 14.07 0.63
N ALA A 206 0.37 13.21 -0.21
CA ALA A 206 1.48 13.48 -1.10
C ALA A 206 1.11 13.13 -2.55
N TYR A 207 1.68 13.87 -3.50
CA TYR A 207 1.47 13.67 -4.92
C TYR A 207 2.76 13.97 -5.69
N MET A 208 3.17 13.05 -6.57
CA MET A 208 4.43 13.12 -7.32
C MET A 208 5.66 13.42 -6.45
N GLY A 209 5.74 12.79 -5.26
CA GLY A 209 6.85 12.94 -4.33
C GLY A 209 6.83 14.24 -3.50
N LYS A 210 5.81 15.09 -3.63
CA LYS A 210 5.64 16.32 -2.84
C LYS A 210 4.50 16.16 -1.86
N ILE A 211 4.73 16.52 -0.60
CA ILE A 211 3.65 16.61 0.40
C ILE A 211 2.80 17.83 0.05
N LEU A 212 1.51 17.60 -0.14
CA LEU A 212 0.55 18.65 -0.47
C LEU A 212 0.25 19.49 0.77
N LYS A 213 0.07 20.79 0.54
CA LYS A 213 -0.32 21.76 1.56
C LYS A 213 -1.79 21.53 1.91
N GLU A 214 -2.06 21.37 3.21
CA GLU A 214 -3.39 21.06 3.76
C GLU A 214 -4.45 22.13 3.45
N ASN A 215 -4.03 23.39 3.30
CA ASN A 215 -4.90 24.55 3.10
C ASN A 215 -5.24 24.85 1.64
N LEU A 216 -4.70 24.09 0.68
CA LEU A 216 -4.94 24.28 -0.75
C LEU A 216 -5.71 23.08 -1.32
N SER A 217 -6.38 23.27 -2.46
CA SER A 217 -7.06 22.19 -3.17
C SER A 217 -6.06 21.24 -3.85
N LEU A 218 -6.54 20.08 -4.31
CA LEU A 218 -5.76 19.17 -5.16
C LEU A 218 -5.41 19.83 -6.51
N LYS A 219 -6.38 20.53 -7.10
CA LYS A 219 -6.27 21.15 -8.42
C LYS A 219 -5.19 22.24 -8.44
N ASP A 220 -5.15 23.08 -7.41
CA ASP A 220 -4.14 24.15 -7.28
C ASP A 220 -2.72 23.63 -7.12
N GLN A 221 -2.60 22.37 -6.73
CA GLN A 221 -1.32 21.70 -6.50
C GLN A 221 -0.94 20.75 -7.63
N GLY A 222 -1.61 20.88 -8.79
CA GLY A 222 -1.26 20.18 -10.03
C GLY A 222 -1.74 18.74 -10.11
N TRP A 223 -2.63 18.32 -9.21
CA TRP A 223 -3.28 17.01 -9.30
C TRP A 223 -4.24 16.97 -10.49
N LYS A 224 -4.28 15.83 -11.20
CA LYS A 224 -5.12 15.61 -12.38
C LYS A 224 -6.12 14.49 -12.13
N LYS A 225 -7.33 14.61 -12.69
CA LYS A 225 -8.38 13.59 -12.60
C LYS A 225 -7.85 12.22 -13.05
N GLY A 226 -8.12 11.20 -12.25
CA GLY A 226 -7.64 9.82 -12.48
C GLY A 226 -6.25 9.52 -11.91
N HIS A 227 -5.52 10.52 -11.42
CA HIS A 227 -4.23 10.28 -10.78
C HIS A 227 -4.41 9.85 -9.32
N VAL A 228 -3.51 8.98 -8.86
CA VAL A 228 -3.49 8.48 -7.49
C VAL A 228 -2.70 9.43 -6.60
N VAL A 229 -3.19 9.66 -5.38
CA VAL A 229 -2.46 10.36 -4.32
C VAL A 229 -1.94 9.37 -3.28
N ASN A 230 -0.81 9.65 -2.65
CA ASN A 230 -0.27 8.85 -1.57
C ASN A 230 -0.71 9.44 -0.23
N ALA A 231 -1.48 8.69 0.54
CA ALA A 231 -1.89 9.01 1.90
C ALA A 231 -0.89 8.42 2.89
N LEU A 232 0.03 9.25 3.36
CA LEU A 232 1.02 8.90 4.37
C LEU A 232 0.38 8.95 5.75
N VAL A 233 0.30 7.80 6.40
CA VAL A 233 -0.28 7.62 7.73
C VAL A 233 0.85 7.67 8.76
N PHE A 234 0.66 8.50 9.79
CA PHE A 234 1.58 8.66 10.90
C PHE A 234 0.86 8.37 12.20
N ASN A 235 1.55 7.79 13.18
CA ASN A 235 1.07 7.80 14.55
C ASN A 235 1.16 9.23 15.09
N ARG A 236 0.14 9.65 15.83
CA ARG A 236 0.05 10.99 16.42
C ARG A 236 0.99 11.15 17.62
#